data_AF-D0AA55-F1
#
_entry.id   AF-D0AA55-F1
#
_cell.length_a   1.000
_cell.length_b   1.000
_cell.length_c   1.000
_cell.angle_alpha   90.00
_cell.angle_beta   90.00
_cell.angle_gamma   90.00
#
_symmetry.space_group_name_H-M   'P 1'
#
loop_
_entity.id
_entity.type
_entity.pdbx_description
1 polymer ?
#
loop_
_entity_poly.entity_id
_entity_poly.type
_entity_poly.pdbx_seq_one_letter_code
_entity_poly.pdbx_strand_id
1 'polypeptide(L)'
;MFFNQLLLRLRVTPRRFPQASAPPRKVCTDNPLTRWSQMLRLGWPKHCHLPHLSVGLEGCTSAFNAMNSIRTCMFYGTAVPPSFLSLSKAEDIKNIRDRQCGTDDAGSNPETTSLVLNRVAQFGKEAFFRGQWAENFPLVALENFTHRSQSLFTCRISSVARLLIGHENRGVSSKYIECDNATISDESDGQCADCVVYVPQYGTISSLNVVTSMGIALFYAFLDQNFPHSRSLMTETTKRAFCPNTDDELEALLSYQRCFRERIPTTHGYGVPSRIDPRPIHPLYFGKNVENIIDTHNHLRKLLLRACSDQRRPGKGRCFGLSVLCQNEIDLRNLGGIVRSANAFLVDNIFYFGRRKINVVGTVGTQHYTPPTYLGDLFEGCGSSIEDMEPQLNLMKKRLDEANVPCRWWFLDCGHKFLYSASRSRVSDLQDLQGSEGSQAALEAVKWYETRYSDPNCMLSLCESEETLREAIREGVLLVVPQEGILPPLHILQRCEKILTVLPHDFTDTVSAGLPVAVAAGIALQRLSAVMHPNITTL
;
A
#
# COMPACT_ATOMS: atom_id res chain seq x y z
N MET A 1 -6.50 -39.23 -13.31
CA MET A 1 -5.98 -39.06 -14.69
C MET A 1 -7.07 -38.85 -15.76
N PHE A 2 -8.27 -38.30 -15.46
CA PHE A 2 -9.32 -38.13 -16.51
C PHE A 2 -10.27 -36.91 -16.34
N PHE A 3 -9.88 -35.85 -15.61
CA PHE A 3 -10.71 -34.62 -15.51
C PHE A 3 -9.99 -33.30 -15.81
N ASN A 4 -8.70 -33.33 -16.17
CA ASN A 4 -7.88 -32.12 -16.40
C ASN A 4 -7.64 -31.74 -17.87
N GLN A 5 -8.27 -32.41 -18.85
CA GLN A 5 -7.99 -32.18 -20.27
C GLN A 5 -9.05 -31.37 -21.04
N LEU A 6 -10.19 -30.99 -20.44
CA LEU A 6 -11.29 -30.35 -21.18
C LEU A 6 -11.31 -28.81 -21.18
N LEU A 7 -10.37 -28.12 -20.52
CA LEU A 7 -10.30 -26.65 -20.51
C LEU A 7 -9.28 -26.05 -21.49
N LEU A 8 -8.62 -26.87 -22.31
CA LEU A 8 -7.50 -26.44 -23.18
C LEU A 8 -7.86 -26.15 -24.65
N ARG A 9 -9.14 -26.08 -25.01
CA ARG A 9 -9.56 -25.79 -26.39
C ARG A 9 -10.61 -24.69 -26.49
N LEU A 10 -10.29 -23.50 -26.03
CA LEU A 10 -10.97 -22.29 -26.51
C LEU A 10 -9.93 -21.23 -26.85
N ARG A 11 -9.67 -21.06 -28.16
CA ARG A 11 -9.03 -19.87 -28.73
C ARG A 11 -9.94 -18.68 -28.44
N VAL A 12 -9.73 -18.01 -27.32
CA VAL A 12 -10.38 -16.74 -27.01
C VAL A 12 -9.29 -15.69 -26.96
N THR A 13 -9.38 -14.71 -27.86
CA THR A 13 -8.68 -13.43 -27.77
C THR A 13 -8.76 -12.87 -26.34
N PRO A 14 -7.78 -12.11 -25.85
CA PRO A 14 -7.77 -11.66 -24.46
C PRO A 14 -8.94 -10.69 -24.25
N ARG A 15 -10.08 -11.21 -23.78
CA ARG A 15 -11.12 -10.39 -23.19
C ARG A 15 -10.49 -9.72 -21.98
N ARG A 16 -10.36 -8.40 -22.05
CA ARG A 16 -10.08 -7.51 -20.91
C ARG A 16 -10.83 -8.06 -19.71
N PHE A 17 -10.12 -8.61 -18.72
CA PHE A 17 -10.76 -9.03 -17.49
C PHE A 17 -11.37 -7.76 -16.87
N PRO A 18 -12.71 -7.67 -16.76
CA PRO A 18 -13.31 -6.55 -16.09
C PRO A 18 -12.84 -6.63 -14.63
N GLN A 19 -12.04 -5.66 -14.21
CA GLN A 19 -11.92 -5.30 -12.81
C GLN A 19 -13.35 -5.27 -12.26
N ALA A 20 -13.65 -5.92 -11.13
CA ALA A 20 -15.01 -5.90 -10.56
C ALA A 20 -15.47 -4.43 -10.43
N SER A 21 -16.22 -3.98 -11.42
CA SER A 21 -16.34 -2.56 -11.78
C SER A 21 -17.50 -1.91 -11.04
N ALA A 22 -18.40 -2.70 -10.50
CA ALA A 22 -19.55 -2.21 -9.77
C ALA A 22 -19.22 -2.04 -8.28
N PRO A 23 -19.24 -0.82 -7.73
CA PRO A 23 -19.41 -0.65 -6.29
C PRO A 23 -20.74 -1.29 -5.83
N PRO A 24 -20.87 -1.61 -4.53
CA PRO A 24 -22.08 -2.24 -3.97
C PRO A 24 -23.35 -1.53 -4.47
N ARG A 25 -24.38 -2.31 -4.82
CA ARG A 25 -25.66 -1.75 -5.35
C ARG A 25 -26.46 -0.99 -4.30
N LYS A 26 -26.26 -1.27 -3.00
CA LYS A 26 -26.92 -0.58 -1.90
C LYS A 26 -25.97 0.42 -1.25
N VAL A 27 -26.35 1.69 -1.21
CA VAL A 27 -25.68 2.72 -0.42
C VAL A 27 -26.14 2.53 1.02
N CYS A 28 -25.28 1.98 1.87
CA CYS A 28 -25.47 2.07 3.31
C CYS A 28 -24.83 3.38 3.77
N THR A 29 -25.64 4.27 4.34
CA THR A 29 -25.21 5.55 4.92
C THR A 29 -24.19 5.36 6.05
N ASP A 30 -24.17 4.18 6.67
CA ASP A 30 -23.25 3.81 7.75
C ASP A 30 -21.90 3.25 7.28
N ASN A 31 -21.66 3.22 5.96
CA ASN A 31 -20.37 2.76 5.43
C ASN A 31 -19.26 3.79 5.75
N PRO A 32 -18.11 3.38 6.34
CA PRO A 32 -17.00 4.28 6.63
C PRO A 32 -16.46 5.06 5.42
N LEU A 33 -16.45 4.47 4.22
CA LEU A 33 -16.06 5.17 2.99
C LEU A 33 -17.08 6.24 2.57
N THR A 34 -18.36 6.07 2.90
CA THR A 34 -19.38 7.11 2.68
C THR A 34 -19.11 8.29 3.61
N ARG A 35 -18.85 8.03 4.90
CA ARG A 35 -18.47 9.08 5.87
C ARG A 35 -17.18 9.78 5.45
N TRP A 36 -16.17 9.01 5.03
CA TRP A 36 -14.94 9.57 4.50
C TRP A 36 -15.19 10.50 3.30
N SER A 37 -16.07 10.13 2.37
CA SER A 37 -16.36 10.96 1.19
C SER A 37 -16.97 12.33 1.51
N GLN A 38 -17.56 12.50 2.71
CA GLN A 38 -18.07 13.80 3.16
C GLN A 38 -16.92 14.80 3.39
N MET A 39 -15.71 14.33 3.70
CA MET A 39 -14.54 15.20 3.87
C MET A 39 -14.16 15.94 2.60
N LEU A 40 -14.48 15.39 1.42
CA LEU A 40 -14.18 16.04 0.14
C LEU A 40 -14.90 17.38 0.00
N ARG A 41 -16.03 17.57 0.69
CA ARG A 41 -16.80 18.83 0.71
C ARG A 41 -16.07 19.95 1.43
N LEU A 42 -15.15 19.61 2.34
CA LEU A 42 -14.30 20.58 3.04
C LEU A 42 -13.24 21.19 2.12
N GLY A 43 -13.04 20.64 0.92
CA GLY A 43 -12.06 21.09 -0.05
C GLY A 43 -10.65 20.58 0.28
N TRP A 44 -9.65 21.22 -0.33
CA TRP A 44 -8.25 20.87 -0.11
C TRP A 44 -7.80 21.25 1.32
N PRO A 45 -6.97 20.44 1.99
CA PRO A 45 -6.49 20.75 3.34
C PRO A 45 -5.78 22.10 3.40
N LYS A 46 -6.03 22.85 4.48
CA LYS A 46 -5.35 24.13 4.76
C LYS A 46 -3.95 23.93 5.33
N HIS A 47 -3.73 22.82 6.01
CA HIS A 47 -2.45 22.47 6.60
C HIS A 47 -1.80 21.44 5.69
N CYS A 48 -0.61 21.79 5.21
CA CYS A 48 0.11 21.04 4.20
C CYS A 48 1.42 20.56 4.77
N HIS A 49 1.61 19.24 4.89
CA HIS A 49 2.90 18.69 5.33
C HIS A 49 3.94 18.71 4.20
N LEU A 50 3.49 18.73 2.94
CA LEU A 50 4.31 18.84 1.73
C LEU A 50 3.85 20.03 0.87
N PRO A 51 3.98 21.28 1.35
CA PRO A 51 3.41 22.47 0.70
C PRO A 51 4.11 22.85 -0.62
N HIS A 52 5.22 22.20 -0.95
CA HIS A 52 6.01 22.44 -2.16
C HIS A 52 6.15 21.19 -3.04
N LEU A 53 5.34 20.17 -2.79
CA LEU A 53 5.28 18.98 -3.62
C LEU A 53 3.92 18.91 -4.32
N SER A 54 3.90 18.76 -5.64
CA SER A 54 2.68 18.47 -6.40
C SER A 54 2.73 17.09 -7.05
N VAL A 55 1.57 16.51 -7.36
CA VAL A 55 1.46 15.13 -7.88
C VAL A 55 0.71 15.12 -9.19
N GLY A 56 1.33 14.55 -10.23
CA GLY A 56 0.75 14.31 -11.54
C GLY A 56 0.58 12.82 -11.80
N LEU A 57 -0.61 12.40 -12.24
CA LEU A 57 -0.97 11.00 -12.46
C LEU A 57 -1.26 10.75 -13.94
N GLU A 58 -0.44 9.95 -14.63
CA GLU A 58 -0.75 9.45 -15.97
C GLU A 58 -1.79 8.31 -15.96
N GLY A 59 -2.02 7.73 -14.78
CA GLY A 59 -2.94 6.62 -14.54
C GLY A 59 -4.12 6.98 -13.65
N CYS A 60 -4.51 5.98 -12.83
CA CYS A 60 -5.57 6.13 -11.83
C CYS A 60 -6.98 6.46 -12.37
N THR A 61 -7.31 6.01 -13.59
CA THR A 61 -8.62 6.27 -14.22
C THR A 61 -9.82 5.56 -13.58
N SER A 62 -9.61 4.64 -12.63
CA SER A 62 -10.69 3.97 -11.89
C SER A 62 -11.01 4.71 -10.61
N ALA A 63 -12.29 4.76 -10.21
CA ALA A 63 -12.71 5.44 -8.99
C ALA A 63 -11.92 4.98 -7.75
N PHE A 64 -11.57 3.70 -7.63
CA PHE A 64 -10.80 3.21 -6.49
C PHE A 64 -9.41 3.84 -6.42
N ASN A 65 -8.64 3.80 -7.52
CA ASN A 65 -7.30 4.40 -7.52
C ASN A 65 -7.37 5.93 -7.49
N ALA A 66 -8.32 6.55 -8.18
CA ALA A 66 -8.51 8.00 -8.16
C ALA A 66 -8.80 8.53 -6.75
N MET A 67 -9.81 7.96 -6.07
CA MET A 67 -10.17 8.39 -4.72
C MET A 67 -9.06 8.12 -3.70
N ASN A 68 -8.38 6.98 -3.80
CA ASN A 68 -7.23 6.70 -2.93
C ASN A 68 -6.05 7.64 -3.23
N SER A 69 -5.88 8.09 -4.48
CA SER A 69 -4.83 9.06 -4.83
C SER A 69 -5.13 10.43 -4.22
N ILE A 70 -6.36 10.92 -4.38
CA ILE A 70 -6.84 12.16 -3.75
C ILE A 70 -6.64 12.08 -2.24
N ARG A 71 -7.13 11.01 -1.61
CA ARG A 71 -7.00 10.78 -0.17
C ARG A 71 -5.55 10.82 0.31
N THR A 72 -4.67 10.13 -0.40
CA THR A 72 -3.25 10.06 -0.03
C THR A 72 -2.60 11.43 -0.14
N CYS A 73 -2.88 12.20 -1.21
CA CYS A 73 -2.36 13.55 -1.37
C CYS A 73 -2.95 14.53 -0.33
N MET A 74 -4.24 14.37 0.04
CA MET A 74 -4.85 15.13 1.14
C MET A 74 -4.23 14.80 2.49
N PHE A 75 -3.91 13.52 2.77
CA PHE A 75 -3.28 13.11 4.02
C PHE A 75 -1.92 13.79 4.23
N TYR A 76 -1.10 13.89 3.19
CA TYR A 76 0.16 14.62 3.25
C TYR A 76 0.01 16.13 3.04
N GLY A 77 -1.19 16.60 2.66
CA GLY A 77 -1.42 17.98 2.24
C GLY A 77 -0.38 18.44 1.22
N THR A 78 -0.41 17.87 0.01
CA THR A 78 0.43 18.33 -1.10
C THR A 78 0.11 19.78 -1.48
N ALA A 79 1.02 20.47 -2.16
CA ALA A 79 0.94 21.88 -2.53
C ALA A 79 -0.41 22.27 -3.17
N VAL A 80 -0.91 21.38 -4.03
CA VAL A 80 -2.19 21.48 -4.73
C VAL A 80 -2.84 20.09 -4.82
N PRO A 81 -4.14 20.02 -5.15
CA PRO A 81 -4.77 18.75 -5.48
C PRO A 81 -4.04 17.98 -6.60
N PRO A 82 -4.07 16.63 -6.60
CA PRO A 82 -3.37 15.86 -7.62
C PRO A 82 -3.98 16.10 -9.01
N SER A 83 -3.12 16.19 -10.03
CA SER A 83 -3.51 16.39 -11.41
C SER A 83 -3.63 15.05 -12.15
N PHE A 84 -4.83 14.71 -12.60
CA PHE A 84 -5.08 13.54 -13.45
C PHE A 84 -4.81 13.88 -14.91
N LEU A 85 -3.61 13.57 -15.38
CA LEU A 85 -3.05 14.06 -16.64
C LEU A 85 -3.76 13.48 -17.89
N SER A 86 -4.36 12.30 -17.76
CA SER A 86 -5.07 11.61 -18.84
C SER A 86 -6.58 11.85 -18.86
N LEU A 87 -7.12 12.57 -17.86
CA LEU A 87 -8.54 12.84 -17.71
C LEU A 87 -8.78 14.32 -17.93
N SER A 88 -9.87 14.69 -18.60
CA SER A 88 -10.18 16.10 -18.87
C SER A 88 -11.13 16.69 -17.84
N LYS A 89 -11.91 15.85 -17.15
CA LYS A 89 -12.89 16.25 -16.14
C LYS A 89 -13.22 15.12 -15.16
N ALA A 90 -13.86 15.47 -14.05
CA ALA A 90 -14.22 14.54 -12.98
C ALA A 90 -15.08 13.34 -13.46
N GLU A 91 -15.96 13.56 -14.44
CA GLU A 91 -16.85 12.54 -14.99
C GLU A 91 -16.10 11.46 -15.78
N ASP A 92 -14.84 11.72 -16.17
CA ASP A 92 -14.01 10.74 -16.88
C ASP A 92 -13.48 9.64 -15.93
N ILE A 93 -13.62 9.81 -14.62
CA ILE A 93 -13.26 8.79 -13.62
C ILE A 93 -14.23 7.61 -13.74
N LYS A 94 -13.70 6.45 -14.12
CA LYS A 94 -14.49 5.24 -14.37
C LYS A 94 -15.11 4.70 -13.08
N ASN A 95 -16.40 4.39 -13.14
CA ASN A 95 -17.18 3.81 -12.03
C ASN A 95 -17.31 4.72 -10.80
N ILE A 96 -17.10 6.03 -10.95
CA ILE A 96 -17.51 6.99 -9.93
C ILE A 96 -19.04 6.98 -9.80
N ARG A 97 -19.56 7.10 -8.58
CA ARG A 97 -21.00 7.14 -8.33
C ARG A 97 -21.32 8.26 -7.36
N ASP A 98 -22.34 9.02 -7.67
CA ASP A 98 -22.93 9.99 -6.75
C ASP A 98 -23.59 9.23 -5.61
N ARG A 99 -23.11 9.50 -4.39
CA ARG A 99 -23.76 9.01 -3.17
C ARG A 99 -24.57 10.17 -2.62
N GLN A 100 -25.85 10.25 -3.00
CA GLN A 100 -26.79 11.10 -2.28
C GLN A 100 -26.94 10.53 -0.87
N CYS A 101 -26.55 11.31 0.15
CA CYS A 101 -26.91 11.01 1.52
C CYS A 101 -28.37 11.43 1.65
N GLY A 102 -29.28 10.48 1.86
CA GLY A 102 -30.68 10.78 2.13
C GLY A 102 -30.79 11.56 3.43
N THR A 103 -30.86 12.88 3.30
CA THR A 103 -31.52 13.76 4.24
C THR A 103 -32.46 14.58 3.39
N ASP A 104 -33.76 14.41 3.63
CA ASP A 104 -34.85 15.21 3.05
C ASP A 104 -34.79 16.66 3.58
N ASP A 105 -33.62 17.29 3.56
CA ASP A 105 -33.47 18.72 3.83
C ASP A 105 -33.85 19.48 2.56
N ALA A 106 -35.16 19.71 2.45
CA ALA A 106 -35.79 20.58 1.48
C ALA A 106 -35.29 22.03 1.67
N GLY A 107 -34.12 22.36 1.12
CA GLY A 107 -33.61 23.73 1.16
C GLY A 107 -32.21 23.98 0.61
N SER A 108 -31.36 22.97 0.46
CA SER A 108 -30.02 23.16 -0.13
C SER A 108 -29.91 22.46 -1.49
N ASN A 109 -29.49 23.19 -2.53
CA ASN A 109 -29.16 22.57 -3.80
C ASN A 109 -28.00 21.58 -3.56
N PRO A 110 -28.18 20.28 -3.84
CA PRO A 110 -27.13 19.31 -3.59
C PRO A 110 -25.94 19.60 -4.51
N GLU A 111 -24.78 19.92 -3.93
CA GLU A 111 -23.54 20.05 -4.69
C GLU A 111 -23.29 18.76 -5.48
N THR A 112 -23.06 18.90 -6.80
CA THR A 112 -22.78 17.76 -7.67
C THR A 112 -21.40 17.16 -7.34
N THR A 113 -21.24 15.85 -7.50
CA THR A 113 -19.94 15.19 -7.29
C THR A 113 -18.81 15.81 -8.12
N SER A 114 -19.12 16.29 -9.33
CA SER A 114 -18.17 17.01 -10.18
C SER A 114 -17.65 18.27 -9.50
N LEU A 115 -18.53 19.10 -8.93
CA LEU A 115 -18.17 20.33 -8.23
C LEU A 115 -17.30 20.03 -7.00
N VAL A 116 -17.62 18.99 -6.24
CA VAL A 116 -16.82 18.54 -5.09
C VAL A 116 -15.45 18.06 -5.55
N LEU A 117 -15.39 17.20 -6.57
CA LEU A 117 -14.12 16.65 -7.08
C LEU A 117 -13.21 17.72 -7.67
N ASN A 118 -13.74 18.74 -8.35
CA ASN A 118 -12.94 19.86 -8.87
C ASN A 118 -12.27 20.71 -7.77
N ARG A 119 -12.71 20.60 -6.51
CA ARG A 119 -12.03 21.24 -5.36
C ARG A 119 -10.86 20.41 -4.81
N VAL A 120 -10.80 19.12 -5.13
CA VAL A 120 -9.86 18.16 -4.53
C VAL A 120 -9.11 17.31 -5.58
N ALA A 121 -9.24 17.66 -6.85
CA ALA A 121 -8.53 17.08 -7.97
C ALA A 121 -8.42 18.09 -9.11
N GLN A 122 -7.34 18.02 -9.87
CA GLN A 122 -7.17 18.75 -11.12
C GLN A 122 -7.22 17.78 -12.30
N PHE A 123 -7.63 18.25 -13.47
CA PHE A 123 -7.77 17.44 -14.67
C PHE A 123 -7.03 18.07 -15.83
N GLY A 124 -6.35 17.24 -16.63
CA GLY A 124 -5.50 17.65 -17.73
C GLY A 124 -4.04 17.87 -17.31
N LYS A 125 -3.21 18.18 -18.33
CA LYS A 125 -1.76 18.33 -18.20
C LYS A 125 -1.32 19.74 -17.82
N GLU A 126 -2.08 20.74 -18.26
CA GLU A 126 -1.71 22.16 -18.16
C GLU A 126 -1.39 22.58 -16.73
N ALA A 127 -2.27 22.24 -15.77
CA ALA A 127 -2.09 22.62 -14.37
C ALA A 127 -0.79 22.08 -13.76
N PHE A 128 -0.33 20.91 -14.21
CA PHE A 128 0.86 20.25 -13.68
C PHE A 128 2.17 20.68 -14.39
N PHE A 129 2.13 20.83 -15.72
CA PHE A 129 3.31 21.14 -16.53
C PHE A 129 3.49 22.62 -16.89
N ARG A 130 2.44 23.43 -16.78
CA ARG A 130 2.47 24.88 -17.08
C ARG A 130 1.94 25.75 -15.94
N GLY A 131 1.60 25.13 -14.80
CA GLY A 131 1.18 25.86 -13.61
C GLY A 131 2.34 26.61 -12.94
N GLN A 132 2.01 27.44 -11.94
CA GLN A 132 2.97 28.25 -11.16
C GLN A 132 4.17 27.45 -10.59
N TRP A 133 3.97 26.15 -10.37
CA TRP A 133 4.97 25.23 -9.81
C TRP A 133 5.90 24.61 -10.87
N ALA A 134 5.55 24.71 -12.15
CA ALA A 134 6.21 23.97 -13.22
C ALA A 134 7.60 24.48 -13.59
N GLU A 135 7.83 25.78 -13.51
CA GLU A 135 9.12 26.39 -13.89
C GLU A 135 10.16 26.30 -12.77
N ASN A 136 9.73 26.17 -11.52
CA ASN A 136 10.61 26.29 -10.36
C ASN A 136 11.01 24.95 -9.74
N PHE A 137 10.19 23.90 -9.90
CA PHE A 137 10.37 22.65 -9.15
C PHE A 137 10.75 21.47 -10.06
N PRO A 138 11.72 20.64 -9.63
CA PRO A 138 12.21 19.50 -10.42
C PRO A 138 11.11 18.46 -10.61
N LEU A 139 11.03 17.90 -11.82
CA LEU A 139 10.16 16.79 -12.17
C LEU A 139 10.82 15.48 -11.73
N VAL A 140 10.18 14.78 -10.80
CA VAL A 140 10.62 13.47 -10.30
C VAL A 140 9.64 12.40 -10.77
N ALA A 141 10.10 11.46 -11.60
CA ALA A 141 9.28 10.37 -12.08
C ALA A 141 9.41 9.13 -11.18
N LEU A 142 8.29 8.50 -10.83
CA LEU A 142 8.26 7.22 -10.14
C LEU A 142 8.10 6.07 -11.15
N GLU A 143 9.20 5.43 -11.49
CA GLU A 143 9.24 4.36 -12.51
C GLU A 143 10.27 3.28 -12.17
N ASN A 144 9.85 2.03 -12.36
CA ASN A 144 10.69 0.84 -12.32
C ASN A 144 11.25 0.56 -13.74
N PHE A 145 12.39 -0.13 -13.85
CA PHE A 145 12.87 -0.67 -15.14
C PHE A 145 13.29 0.37 -16.19
N THR A 146 14.08 1.35 -15.75
CA THR A 146 14.77 2.27 -16.65
C THR A 146 16.19 2.52 -16.16
N HIS A 147 17.11 2.78 -17.09
CA HIS A 147 18.52 3.05 -16.79
C HIS A 147 18.75 4.32 -15.95
N ARG A 148 17.76 5.21 -15.90
CA ARG A 148 17.79 6.44 -15.08
C ARG A 148 17.26 6.23 -13.66
N SER A 149 16.67 5.07 -13.36
CA SER A 149 16.00 4.84 -12.08
C SER A 149 17.01 4.73 -10.95
N GLN A 150 16.74 5.44 -9.86
CA GLN A 150 17.51 5.37 -8.63
C GLN A 150 16.67 4.76 -7.51
N SER A 151 17.30 3.92 -6.70
CA SER A 151 16.63 3.29 -5.57
C SER A 151 16.31 4.36 -4.50
N LEU A 152 15.13 4.27 -3.89
CA LEU A 152 14.83 5.09 -2.70
C LEU A 152 15.83 4.90 -1.55
N PHE A 153 16.59 3.81 -1.52
CA PHE A 153 17.64 3.62 -0.52
C PHE A 153 18.93 4.39 -0.85
N THR A 154 19.14 4.77 -2.11
CA THR A 154 20.33 5.50 -2.58
C THR A 154 20.09 6.99 -2.75
N CYS A 155 18.84 7.45 -2.83
CA CYS A 155 18.51 8.86 -3.02
C CYS A 155 17.40 9.35 -2.09
N ARG A 156 17.33 10.68 -1.94
CA ARG A 156 16.21 11.37 -1.27
C ARG A 156 15.19 11.86 -2.28
N ILE A 157 13.92 11.84 -1.89
CA ILE A 157 12.88 12.53 -2.65
C ILE A 157 12.79 13.94 -2.08
N SER A 158 13.05 14.95 -2.91
CA SER A 158 12.86 16.34 -2.51
C SER A 158 11.40 16.61 -2.18
N SER A 159 11.12 17.29 -1.08
CA SER A 159 9.79 17.81 -0.76
C SER A 159 9.43 19.08 -1.56
N VAL A 160 10.39 19.60 -2.33
CA VAL A 160 10.22 20.64 -3.33
C VAL A 160 10.35 19.97 -4.71
N ALA A 161 9.22 19.48 -5.24
CA ALA A 161 9.23 18.65 -6.45
C ALA A 161 7.86 18.55 -7.11
N ARG A 162 7.85 18.17 -8.39
CA ARG A 162 6.68 17.69 -9.12
C ARG A 162 6.81 16.19 -9.27
N LEU A 163 6.03 15.42 -8.51
CA LEU A 163 6.08 13.97 -8.52
C LEU A 163 5.16 13.42 -9.62
N LEU A 164 5.75 12.83 -10.66
CA LEU A 164 5.04 12.19 -11.77
C LEU A 164 4.90 10.69 -11.52
N ILE A 165 3.66 10.22 -11.51
CA ILE A 165 3.29 8.82 -11.30
C ILE A 165 2.76 8.24 -12.60
N GLY A 166 3.36 7.13 -13.01
CA GLY A 166 2.99 6.41 -14.22
C GLY A 166 1.63 5.72 -14.17
N HIS A 167 1.21 5.19 -15.32
CA HIS A 167 0.01 4.37 -15.43
C HIS A 167 0.24 2.96 -14.87
N GLU A 168 -0.71 2.41 -14.10
CA GLU A 168 -0.58 1.12 -13.39
C GLU A 168 -0.07 -0.05 -14.26
N ASN A 169 -0.46 -0.08 -15.54
CA ASN A 169 -0.05 -1.12 -16.50
C ASN A 169 1.05 -0.72 -17.50
N ARG A 170 1.38 0.58 -17.61
CA ARG A 170 2.29 1.07 -18.66
C ARG A 170 3.52 1.78 -18.13
N GLY A 171 3.52 2.14 -16.85
CA GLY A 171 4.54 3.00 -16.30
C GLY A 171 4.35 4.46 -16.73
N VAL A 172 5.38 5.25 -16.49
CA VAL A 172 5.58 6.63 -16.93
C VAL A 172 5.88 6.61 -18.43
N SER A 173 5.24 7.50 -19.17
CA SER A 173 5.45 7.63 -20.61
C SER A 173 6.92 7.92 -20.93
N SER A 174 7.46 7.26 -21.95
CA SER A 174 8.88 7.35 -22.32
C SER A 174 9.34 8.78 -22.61
N LYS A 175 8.46 9.65 -23.10
CA LYS A 175 8.74 11.09 -23.32
C LYS A 175 9.12 11.88 -22.06
N TYR A 176 8.83 11.37 -20.87
CA TYR A 176 9.25 11.99 -19.60
C TYR A 176 10.49 11.29 -19.02
N ILE A 177 10.96 10.21 -19.63
CA ILE A 177 12.08 9.40 -19.15
C ILE A 177 13.30 9.53 -20.08
N GLU A 178 13.07 9.39 -21.39
CA GLU A 178 14.07 9.46 -22.45
C GLU A 178 14.31 10.93 -22.82
N CYS A 179 15.53 11.42 -22.59
CA CYS A 179 15.92 12.77 -22.97
C CYS A 179 16.51 12.78 -24.40
N ASP A 180 15.75 12.29 -25.39
CA ASP A 180 16.20 12.34 -26.79
C ASP A 180 15.87 13.71 -27.40
N ASN A 181 16.93 14.50 -27.65
CA ASN A 181 16.90 15.85 -28.24
C ASN A 181 16.17 15.91 -29.60
N ALA A 182 15.89 14.78 -30.25
CA ALA A 182 15.25 14.71 -31.57
C ALA A 182 13.71 14.80 -31.53
N THR A 183 13.09 14.73 -30.35
CA THR A 183 11.62 14.69 -30.18
C THR A 183 11.02 15.96 -29.58
N ILE A 184 11.84 16.97 -29.31
CA ILE A 184 11.38 18.28 -28.82
C ILE A 184 10.89 19.06 -30.05
N SER A 185 9.68 18.74 -30.52
CA SER A 185 8.89 19.71 -31.26
C SER A 185 8.31 20.72 -30.26
N ASP A 186 8.13 21.98 -30.71
CA ASP A 186 7.58 23.09 -29.91
C ASP A 186 6.18 22.82 -29.31
N GLU A 187 5.51 21.72 -29.73
CA GLU A 187 4.21 21.28 -29.21
C GLU A 187 4.30 20.13 -28.18
N SER A 188 5.49 19.64 -27.85
CA SER A 188 5.65 18.56 -26.88
C SER A 188 5.63 19.12 -25.45
N ASP A 189 4.60 18.78 -24.66
CA ASP A 189 4.57 18.97 -23.19
C ASP A 189 5.69 18.17 -22.45
N GLY A 190 6.72 17.70 -23.17
CA GLY A 190 7.70 16.70 -22.76
C GLY A 190 8.89 17.31 -22.05
N GLN A 191 8.71 17.72 -20.80
CA GLN A 191 9.86 17.90 -19.91
C GLN A 191 10.38 16.51 -19.51
N CYS A 192 11.64 16.22 -19.86
CA CYS A 192 12.33 15.05 -19.33
C CYS A 192 12.39 15.19 -17.80
N ALA A 193 12.07 14.13 -17.05
CA ALA A 193 12.18 14.15 -15.60
C ALA A 193 13.63 14.42 -15.20
N ASP A 194 13.85 15.29 -14.23
CA ASP A 194 15.17 15.59 -13.68
C ASP A 194 15.74 14.37 -12.95
N CYS A 195 14.86 13.64 -12.26
CA CYS A 195 15.20 12.42 -11.54
C CYS A 195 14.14 11.33 -11.78
N VAL A 196 14.58 10.08 -11.84
CA VAL A 196 13.69 8.91 -11.86
C VAL A 196 14.01 8.06 -10.65
N VAL A 197 13.00 7.72 -9.86
CA VAL A 197 13.15 6.94 -8.64
C VAL A 197 12.27 5.69 -8.69
N TYR A 198 12.68 4.64 -7.99
CA TYR A 198 11.89 3.41 -7.84
C TYR A 198 11.89 2.92 -6.39
N VAL A 199 10.79 2.25 -6.00
CA VAL A 199 10.69 1.55 -4.72
C VAL A 199 11.31 0.16 -4.87
N PRO A 200 12.38 -0.17 -4.12
CA PRO A 200 12.95 -1.52 -4.15
C PRO A 200 11.95 -2.56 -3.66
N GLN A 201 11.88 -3.69 -4.37
CA GLN A 201 10.93 -4.76 -4.13
C GLN A 201 11.65 -6.10 -4.26
N TYR A 202 11.23 -7.12 -3.49
CA TYR A 202 11.86 -8.45 -3.42
C TYR A 202 10.87 -9.59 -3.71
N GLY A 203 9.70 -9.25 -4.26
CA GLY A 203 8.61 -10.18 -4.51
C GLY A 203 8.65 -10.89 -5.85
N THR A 204 7.60 -11.65 -6.14
CA THR A 204 7.41 -12.31 -7.44
C THR A 204 6.81 -11.40 -8.50
N ILE A 205 6.12 -10.34 -8.07
CA ILE A 205 5.48 -9.35 -8.94
C ILE A 205 6.40 -8.14 -9.09
N SER A 206 6.42 -7.55 -10.28
CA SER A 206 7.37 -6.51 -10.69
C SER A 206 6.97 -5.08 -10.28
N SER A 207 5.81 -4.91 -9.66
CA SER A 207 5.30 -3.59 -9.29
C SER A 207 4.29 -3.70 -8.14
N LEU A 208 4.11 -2.60 -7.40
CA LEU A 208 3.06 -2.40 -6.39
C LEU A 208 1.80 -1.78 -7.01
N ASN A 209 0.71 -1.70 -6.24
CA ASN A 209 -0.40 -0.85 -6.66
C ASN A 209 0.12 0.59 -6.79
N VAL A 210 -0.27 1.27 -7.88
CA VAL A 210 0.25 2.60 -8.22
C VAL A 210 0.07 3.63 -7.10
N VAL A 211 -1.05 3.56 -6.37
CA VAL A 211 -1.33 4.48 -5.26
C VAL A 211 -0.48 4.14 -4.04
N THR A 212 -0.20 2.86 -3.79
CA THR A 212 0.74 2.43 -2.76
C THR A 212 2.15 2.92 -3.05
N SER A 213 2.64 2.80 -4.29
CA SER A 213 3.94 3.34 -4.69
C SER A 213 4.02 4.85 -4.47
N MET A 214 2.98 5.57 -4.88
CA MET A 214 2.85 7.02 -4.65
C MET A 214 2.87 7.36 -3.16
N GLY A 215 2.12 6.62 -2.33
CA GLY A 215 2.09 6.84 -0.88
C GLY A 215 3.45 6.60 -0.21
N ILE A 216 4.21 5.60 -0.68
CA ILE A 216 5.60 5.36 -0.23
C ILE A 216 6.50 6.54 -0.64
N ALA A 217 6.40 7.01 -1.88
CA ALA A 217 7.19 8.16 -2.34
C ALA A 217 6.89 9.43 -1.52
N LEU A 218 5.60 9.73 -1.28
CA LEU A 218 5.18 10.85 -0.44
C LEU A 218 5.62 10.70 1.01
N PHE A 219 5.55 9.49 1.57
CA PHE A 219 6.08 9.19 2.91
C PHE A 219 7.56 9.53 3.01
N TYR A 220 8.37 9.09 2.03
CA TYR A 220 9.81 9.37 2.05
C TYR A 220 10.13 10.85 1.81
N ALA A 221 9.37 11.56 0.98
CA ALA A 221 9.50 13.01 0.85
C ALA A 221 9.22 13.72 2.18
N PHE A 222 8.17 13.31 2.90
CA PHE A 222 7.84 13.82 4.23
C PHE A 222 8.93 13.48 5.25
N LEU A 223 9.39 12.22 5.27
CA LEU A 223 10.41 11.73 6.18
C LEU A 223 11.74 12.47 5.95
N ASP A 224 12.14 12.68 4.70
CA ASP A 224 13.36 13.39 4.34
C ASP A 224 13.32 14.87 4.72
N GLN A 225 12.15 15.52 4.59
CA GLN A 225 11.98 16.93 4.96
C GLN A 225 12.03 17.12 6.48
N ASN A 226 11.29 16.30 7.23
CA ASN A 226 11.02 16.56 8.65
C ASN A 226 11.89 15.74 9.60
N PHE A 227 12.41 14.60 9.14
CA PHE A 227 13.20 13.66 9.93
C PHE A 227 14.40 13.11 9.12
N PRO A 228 15.30 13.97 8.61
CA PRO A 228 16.35 13.58 7.68
C PRO A 228 17.31 12.52 8.24
N HIS A 229 17.45 12.46 9.57
CA HIS A 229 18.28 11.50 10.30
C HIS A 229 17.58 10.17 10.59
N SER A 230 16.27 10.07 10.37
CA SER A 230 15.54 8.84 10.67
C SER A 230 15.85 7.71 9.70
N ARG A 231 16.40 8.02 8.53
CA ARG A 231 16.89 7.02 7.59
C ARG A 231 18.28 7.34 7.07
N SER A 232 19.06 6.29 6.84
CA SER A 232 20.39 6.39 6.26
C SER A 232 20.31 6.19 4.75
N LEU A 233 21.05 6.99 3.98
CA LEU A 233 21.27 6.68 2.57
C LEU A 233 22.41 5.68 2.43
N MET A 234 22.26 4.83 1.45
CA MET A 234 23.31 3.95 0.98
C MET A 234 24.47 4.73 0.35
N THR A 235 25.69 4.50 0.85
CA THR A 235 26.93 5.01 0.23
C THR A 235 27.69 3.89 -0.47
N GLU A 236 28.56 4.22 -1.44
CA GLU A 236 29.37 3.21 -2.15
C GLU A 236 30.27 2.40 -1.21
N THR A 237 30.73 3.01 -0.12
CA THR A 237 31.49 2.37 0.96
C THR A 237 30.70 1.29 1.70
N THR A 238 29.38 1.43 1.80
CA THR A 238 28.48 0.46 2.47
C THR A 238 28.25 -0.80 1.62
N LYS A 239 28.55 -0.78 0.30
CA LYS A 239 28.40 -1.95 -0.60
C LYS A 239 29.32 -3.13 -0.24
N ARG A 240 30.37 -2.92 0.57
CA ARG A 240 31.46 -3.89 0.80
C ARG A 240 31.34 -4.77 2.05
N ALA A 241 30.28 -4.65 2.84
CA ALA A 241 30.14 -5.41 4.09
C ALA A 241 29.42 -6.77 3.93
N PHE A 242 29.38 -7.33 2.71
CA PHE A 242 28.77 -8.63 2.43
C PHE A 242 29.83 -9.62 1.95
N CYS A 243 30.03 -10.70 2.71
CA CYS A 243 30.84 -11.85 2.31
C CYS A 243 29.89 -13.03 2.04
N PRO A 244 29.39 -13.19 0.81
CA PRO A 244 28.70 -14.41 0.42
C PRO A 244 29.69 -15.58 0.45
N ASN A 245 29.20 -16.79 0.73
CA ASN A 245 30.05 -17.98 0.79
C ASN A 245 30.61 -18.38 -0.59
N THR A 246 29.99 -17.89 -1.68
CA THR A 246 30.41 -18.11 -3.07
C THR A 246 30.02 -16.90 -3.94
N ASP A 247 30.82 -16.60 -4.96
CA ASP A 247 30.54 -15.49 -5.90
C ASP A 247 29.21 -15.70 -6.67
N ASP A 248 28.81 -16.94 -6.91
CA ASP A 248 27.57 -17.29 -7.63
C ASP A 248 26.30 -16.88 -6.87
N GLU A 249 26.28 -17.06 -5.53
CA GLU A 249 25.14 -16.64 -4.69
C GLU A 249 24.99 -15.12 -4.66
N LEU A 250 26.11 -14.38 -4.68
CA LEU A 250 26.11 -12.92 -4.79
C LEU A 250 25.55 -12.47 -6.12
N GLU A 251 26.06 -13.02 -7.22
CA GLU A 251 25.62 -12.62 -8.56
C GLU A 251 24.13 -12.93 -8.76
N ALA A 252 23.62 -14.02 -8.17
CA ALA A 252 22.17 -14.31 -8.18
C ALA A 252 21.34 -13.23 -7.46
N LEU A 253 21.80 -12.75 -6.30
CA LEU A 253 21.15 -11.68 -5.55
C LEU A 253 21.22 -10.34 -6.29
N LEU A 254 22.39 -9.98 -6.82
CA LEU A 254 22.60 -8.74 -7.58
C LEU A 254 21.80 -8.74 -8.88
N SER A 255 21.74 -9.88 -9.59
CA SER A 255 20.96 -10.03 -10.82
C SER A 255 19.48 -9.72 -10.61
N TYR A 256 18.94 -10.04 -9.43
CA TYR A 256 17.56 -9.71 -9.09
C TYR A 256 17.32 -8.20 -9.03
N GLN A 257 18.19 -7.44 -8.38
CA GLN A 257 18.05 -5.99 -8.29
C GLN A 257 18.46 -5.27 -9.59
N ARG A 258 19.41 -5.83 -10.36
CA ARG A 258 19.93 -5.23 -11.60
C ARG A 258 18.83 -4.93 -12.62
N CYS A 259 17.81 -5.81 -12.72
CA CYS A 259 16.69 -5.61 -13.64
C CYS A 259 15.97 -4.27 -13.45
N PHE A 260 15.86 -3.75 -12.22
CA PHE A 260 15.19 -2.46 -11.97
C PHE A 260 15.95 -1.25 -12.56
N ARG A 261 17.27 -1.42 -12.78
CA ARG A 261 18.18 -0.42 -13.36
C ARG A 261 18.44 -0.66 -14.86
N GLU A 262 17.79 -1.66 -15.45
CA GLU A 262 17.92 -1.98 -16.87
C GLU A 262 16.62 -1.71 -17.61
N ARG A 263 16.74 -1.37 -18.89
CA ARG A 263 15.58 -1.29 -19.78
C ARG A 263 15.10 -2.71 -20.08
N ILE A 264 13.88 -3.06 -19.68
CA ILE A 264 13.31 -4.34 -20.08
C ILE A 264 13.06 -4.32 -21.60
N PRO A 265 13.43 -5.38 -22.34
CA PRO A 265 13.14 -5.48 -23.76
C PRO A 265 11.64 -5.30 -24.05
N THR A 266 11.29 -4.39 -24.96
CA THR A 266 9.93 -4.29 -25.47
C THR A 266 9.64 -5.53 -26.31
N THR A 267 8.52 -6.20 -26.08
CA THR A 267 8.13 -7.44 -26.76
C THR A 267 7.73 -7.25 -28.24
N HIS A 268 8.25 -6.23 -28.93
CA HIS A 268 7.89 -5.87 -30.30
C HIS A 268 8.88 -6.36 -31.36
N GLY A 269 9.61 -7.45 -31.12
CA GLY A 269 10.68 -7.90 -32.04
C GLY A 269 10.72 -9.37 -32.44
N TYR A 270 10.01 -10.30 -31.79
CA TYR A 270 10.17 -11.72 -32.09
C TYR A 270 8.84 -12.45 -32.21
N GLY A 271 8.73 -13.26 -33.27
CA GLY A 271 7.53 -14.01 -33.66
C GLY A 271 6.92 -14.82 -32.51
N VAL A 272 5.61 -15.08 -32.65
CA VAL A 272 4.72 -15.68 -31.66
C VAL A 272 5.41 -16.76 -30.80
N PRO A 273 5.75 -16.49 -29.53
CA PRO A 273 6.07 -17.56 -28.60
C PRO A 273 4.75 -17.99 -27.93
N SER A 274 4.50 -19.28 -27.90
CA SER A 274 3.47 -19.85 -27.03
C SER A 274 3.69 -19.42 -25.58
N ARG A 275 2.62 -18.97 -24.91
CA ARG A 275 2.48 -18.85 -23.45
C ARG A 275 3.51 -17.97 -22.71
N ILE A 276 3.56 -16.69 -23.07
CA ILE A 276 4.05 -15.66 -22.15
C ILE A 276 3.02 -15.49 -21.02
N ASP A 277 3.44 -15.51 -19.75
CA ASP A 277 2.59 -15.09 -18.63
C ASP A 277 2.38 -13.56 -18.71
N PRO A 278 1.16 -13.07 -18.96
CA PRO A 278 0.89 -11.66 -19.20
C PRO A 278 0.87 -10.82 -17.92
N ARG A 279 1.06 -11.43 -16.75
CA ARG A 279 1.05 -10.73 -15.45
C ARG A 279 2.34 -9.91 -15.30
N PRO A 280 2.33 -8.80 -14.53
CA PRO A 280 3.53 -8.05 -14.19
C PRO A 280 4.40 -8.85 -13.20
N ILE A 281 4.96 -9.96 -13.65
CA ILE A 281 5.92 -10.76 -12.89
C ILE A 281 7.31 -10.15 -13.04
N HIS A 282 8.14 -10.30 -12.01
CA HIS A 282 9.53 -9.83 -12.07
C HIS A 282 10.23 -10.44 -13.30
N PRO A 283 11.06 -9.69 -14.04
CA PRO A 283 11.70 -10.18 -15.28
C PRO A 283 12.44 -11.52 -15.13
N LEU A 284 13.05 -11.78 -13.97
CA LEU A 284 13.70 -13.06 -13.66
C LEU A 284 12.77 -14.29 -13.67
N TYR A 285 11.46 -14.07 -13.56
CA TYR A 285 10.45 -15.12 -13.57
C TYR A 285 9.75 -15.23 -14.94
N PHE A 286 10.06 -14.33 -15.88
CA PHE A 286 9.41 -14.30 -17.18
C PHE A 286 9.62 -15.60 -17.95
N GLY A 287 8.52 -16.15 -18.51
CA GLY A 287 8.53 -17.42 -19.25
C GLY A 287 8.66 -18.69 -18.41
N LYS A 288 8.74 -18.60 -17.07
CA LYS A 288 8.78 -19.77 -16.17
C LYS A 288 7.36 -20.25 -15.81
N ASN A 289 7.22 -21.55 -15.55
CA ASN A 289 5.97 -22.11 -15.02
C ASN A 289 5.82 -21.81 -13.50
N VAL A 290 4.63 -22.02 -12.93
CA VAL A 290 4.35 -21.66 -11.53
C VAL A 290 5.27 -22.38 -10.53
N GLU A 291 5.55 -23.68 -10.74
CA GLU A 291 6.43 -24.47 -9.86
C GLU A 291 7.86 -23.90 -9.87
N ASN A 292 8.41 -23.65 -11.05
CA ASN A 292 9.74 -23.05 -11.21
C ASN A 292 9.82 -21.64 -10.62
N ILE A 293 8.75 -20.85 -10.71
CA ILE A 293 8.69 -19.52 -10.08
C ILE A 293 8.74 -19.66 -8.56
N ILE A 294 7.93 -20.56 -7.99
CA ILE A 294 7.90 -20.83 -6.55
C ILE A 294 9.28 -21.30 -6.07
N ASP A 295 9.91 -22.25 -6.76
CA ASP A 295 11.22 -22.78 -6.38
C ASP A 295 12.32 -21.72 -6.48
N THR A 296 12.36 -20.96 -7.59
CA THR A 296 13.31 -19.86 -7.77
C THR A 296 13.12 -18.80 -6.68
N HIS A 297 11.87 -18.42 -6.39
CA HIS A 297 11.56 -17.41 -5.38
C HIS A 297 11.90 -17.89 -3.96
N ASN A 298 11.61 -19.15 -3.64
CA ASN A 298 12.00 -19.75 -2.36
C ASN A 298 13.51 -19.80 -2.20
N HIS A 299 14.25 -20.11 -3.27
CA HIS A 299 15.71 -20.05 -3.28
C HIS A 299 16.22 -18.63 -3.03
N LEU A 300 15.70 -17.63 -3.74
CA LEU A 300 16.03 -16.22 -3.54
C LEU A 300 15.77 -15.79 -2.09
N ARG A 301 14.60 -16.11 -1.53
CA ARG A 301 14.27 -15.80 -0.13
C ARG A 301 15.26 -16.44 0.85
N LYS A 302 15.72 -17.68 0.60
CA LYS A 302 16.74 -18.34 1.43
C LYS A 302 18.09 -17.61 1.35
N LEU A 303 18.50 -17.15 0.17
CA LEU A 303 19.72 -16.34 0.01
C LEU A 303 19.61 -15.01 0.75
N LEU A 304 18.48 -14.32 0.62
CA LEU A 304 18.19 -13.07 1.33
C LEU A 304 18.20 -13.26 2.86
N LEU A 305 17.57 -14.32 3.37
CA LEU A 305 17.61 -14.66 4.79
C LEU A 305 19.04 -14.91 5.27
N ARG A 306 19.85 -15.63 4.49
CA ARG A 306 21.28 -15.84 4.81
C ARG A 306 22.02 -14.51 4.89
N ALA A 307 21.77 -13.58 3.97
CA ALA A 307 22.37 -12.25 3.98
C ALA A 307 21.98 -11.40 5.20
N CYS A 308 20.82 -11.66 5.80
CA CYS A 308 20.42 -11.04 7.07
C CYS A 308 20.98 -11.70 8.33
N SER A 309 21.60 -12.89 8.23
CA SER A 309 21.73 -13.81 9.36
C SER A 309 22.91 -13.59 10.31
N ASP A 310 23.69 -12.53 10.17
CA ASP A 310 24.77 -12.22 11.13
C ASP A 310 24.27 -11.87 12.55
N GLN A 311 22.95 -11.87 12.79
CA GLN A 311 22.36 -11.23 13.99
C GLN A 311 21.33 -12.06 14.79
N ARG A 312 20.98 -13.32 14.49
CA ARG A 312 19.89 -14.01 15.25
C ARG A 312 20.10 -15.49 15.60
N ARG A 313 19.50 -15.84 16.75
CA ARG A 313 19.71 -17.01 17.62
C ARG A 313 19.70 -18.38 16.92
N PRO A 314 20.59 -19.32 17.31
CA PRO A 314 20.47 -20.73 16.91
C PRO A 314 19.19 -21.35 17.49
N GLY A 315 18.39 -22.05 16.66
CA GLY A 315 17.33 -22.97 17.12
C GLY A 315 15.88 -22.67 16.71
N LYS A 316 15.56 -21.51 16.09
CA LYS A 316 14.26 -21.28 15.42
C LYS A 316 14.47 -21.14 13.90
N GLY A 317 13.52 -21.59 13.10
CA GLY A 317 13.59 -21.48 11.64
C GLY A 317 13.90 -20.04 11.20
N ARG A 318 14.72 -19.87 10.14
CA ARG A 318 15.07 -18.55 9.61
C ARG A 318 13.81 -17.86 9.04
N CYS A 319 13.44 -16.71 9.61
CA CYS A 319 12.36 -15.85 9.14
C CYS A 319 12.83 -14.38 9.08
N PHE A 320 12.12 -13.55 8.33
CA PHE A 320 12.39 -12.11 8.23
C PHE A 320 11.92 -11.37 9.50
N GLY A 321 10.94 -11.91 10.21
CA GLY A 321 10.42 -11.39 11.47
C GLY A 321 9.23 -10.43 11.29
N LEU A 322 8.56 -10.44 10.13
CA LEU A 322 7.40 -9.60 9.87
C LEU A 322 6.23 -10.46 9.37
N SER A 323 5.12 -10.43 10.08
CA SER A 323 3.86 -11.09 9.68
C SER A 323 2.71 -10.09 9.74
N VAL A 324 1.62 -10.36 9.02
CA VAL A 324 0.47 -9.47 8.93
C VAL A 324 -0.80 -10.21 9.31
N LEU A 325 -1.68 -9.58 10.09
CA LEU A 325 -3.04 -10.04 10.37
C LEU A 325 -4.05 -9.01 9.85
N CYS A 326 -4.93 -9.41 8.94
CA CYS A 326 -5.93 -8.52 8.33
C CYS A 326 -7.36 -8.96 8.66
N GLN A 327 -8.24 -7.98 8.92
CA GLN A 327 -9.68 -8.20 8.92
C GLN A 327 -10.26 -8.03 7.51
N ASN A 328 -11.04 -8.99 7.02
CA ASN A 328 -11.62 -8.99 5.67
C ASN A 328 -13.15 -9.16 5.70
N GLU A 329 -13.87 -8.26 6.37
CA GLU A 329 -15.33 -8.34 6.48
C GLU A 329 -16.05 -7.64 5.33
N ILE A 330 -15.64 -6.43 4.92
CA ILE A 330 -16.43 -5.62 3.98
C ILE A 330 -15.66 -5.34 2.68
N ASP A 331 -14.37 -5.01 2.75
CA ASP A 331 -13.59 -4.55 1.59
C ASP A 331 -12.52 -5.56 1.14
N LEU A 332 -12.82 -6.27 0.06
CA LEU A 332 -11.91 -7.23 -0.55
C LEU A 332 -10.76 -6.57 -1.34
N ARG A 333 -10.86 -5.29 -1.72
CA ARG A 333 -9.86 -4.62 -2.57
C ARG A 333 -8.61 -4.28 -1.79
N ASN A 334 -8.77 -3.80 -0.56
CA ASN A 334 -7.64 -3.47 0.32
C ASN A 334 -6.78 -4.70 0.62
N LEU A 335 -7.39 -5.86 0.91
CA LEU A 335 -6.64 -7.10 1.14
C LEU A 335 -5.73 -7.48 -0.04
N GLY A 336 -6.22 -7.30 -1.28
CA GLY A 336 -5.41 -7.57 -2.47
C GLY A 336 -4.16 -6.71 -2.56
N GLY A 337 -4.28 -5.42 -2.25
CA GLY A 337 -3.16 -4.49 -2.16
C GLY A 337 -2.18 -4.84 -1.04
N ILE A 338 -2.68 -5.24 0.12
CA ILE A 338 -1.83 -5.66 1.26
C ILE A 338 -1.03 -6.92 0.93
N VAL A 339 -1.66 -7.94 0.32
CA VAL A 339 -0.96 -9.15 -0.12
C VAL A 339 0.12 -8.84 -1.16
N ARG A 340 -0.13 -7.86 -2.05
CA ARG A 340 0.86 -7.39 -3.02
C ARG A 340 2.06 -6.72 -2.36
N SER A 341 1.81 -5.82 -1.39
CA SER A 341 2.88 -5.19 -0.60
C SER A 341 3.67 -6.20 0.23
N ALA A 342 2.98 -7.17 0.85
CA ALA A 342 3.61 -8.21 1.65
C ALA A 342 4.55 -9.10 0.82
N ASN A 343 4.15 -9.47 -0.40
CA ASN A 343 5.01 -10.17 -1.35
C ASN A 343 6.25 -9.33 -1.71
N ALA A 344 6.09 -8.02 -1.89
CA ALA A 344 7.18 -7.13 -2.26
C ALA A 344 8.20 -6.85 -1.12
N PHE A 345 7.77 -6.90 0.14
CA PHE A 345 8.54 -6.43 1.29
C PHE A 345 8.90 -7.50 2.32
N LEU A 346 9.17 -8.73 1.84
CA LEU A 346 9.73 -9.81 2.66
C LEU A 346 8.90 -10.20 3.88
N VAL A 347 7.58 -10.05 3.81
CA VAL A 347 6.69 -10.57 4.86
C VAL A 347 6.79 -12.10 4.87
N ASP A 348 6.81 -12.69 6.06
CA ASP A 348 6.85 -14.13 6.27
C ASP A 348 5.48 -14.77 6.06
N ASN A 349 4.47 -14.21 6.73
CA ASN A 349 3.11 -14.77 6.74
C ASN A 349 2.06 -13.66 6.66
N ILE A 350 0.96 -13.96 5.95
CA ILE A 350 -0.22 -13.11 5.88
C ILE A 350 -1.40 -13.93 6.37
N PHE A 351 -2.04 -13.50 7.45
CA PHE A 351 -3.23 -14.09 8.02
C PHE A 351 -4.42 -13.18 7.80
N TYR A 352 -5.59 -13.76 7.60
CA TYR A 352 -6.83 -12.99 7.55
C TYR A 352 -8.02 -13.78 8.08
N PHE A 353 -9.01 -13.06 8.58
CA PHE A 353 -10.27 -13.59 9.07
C PHE A 353 -11.47 -12.81 8.51
N GLY A 354 -12.67 -13.33 8.74
CA GLY A 354 -13.92 -12.79 8.19
C GLY A 354 -14.28 -13.48 6.89
N ARG A 355 -14.53 -12.75 5.81
CA ARG A 355 -14.87 -13.41 4.53
C ARG A 355 -13.68 -14.17 3.96
N ARG A 356 -13.87 -15.46 3.68
CA ARG A 356 -12.86 -16.30 3.02
C ARG A 356 -12.43 -15.79 1.64
N LYS A 357 -13.31 -15.10 0.91
CA LYS A 357 -13.08 -14.65 -0.47
C LYS A 357 -11.99 -13.57 -0.53
N ILE A 358 -11.06 -13.71 -1.47
CA ILE A 358 -10.03 -12.71 -1.78
C ILE A 358 -10.31 -12.10 -3.16
N ASN A 359 -10.04 -10.80 -3.32
CA ASN A 359 -10.05 -10.17 -4.64
C ASN A 359 -8.79 -10.54 -5.44
N VAL A 360 -8.88 -11.61 -6.23
CA VAL A 360 -7.79 -12.10 -7.08
C VAL A 360 -7.29 -11.09 -8.11
N VAL A 361 -8.10 -10.10 -8.48
CA VAL A 361 -7.69 -9.03 -9.41
C VAL A 361 -6.78 -8.04 -8.68
N GLY A 362 -7.06 -7.73 -7.42
CA GLY A 362 -6.25 -6.83 -6.61
C GLY A 362 -4.89 -7.42 -6.22
N THR A 363 -4.80 -8.74 -6.10
CA THR A 363 -3.54 -9.44 -5.82
C THR A 363 -2.65 -9.58 -7.05
N VAL A 364 -3.18 -9.46 -8.27
CA VAL A 364 -2.40 -9.54 -9.53
C VAL A 364 -1.61 -10.86 -9.63
N GLY A 365 -2.11 -11.93 -9.01
CA GLY A 365 -1.47 -13.24 -8.99
C GLY A 365 -0.50 -13.50 -7.83
N THR A 366 -0.21 -12.53 -6.95
CA THR A 366 0.65 -12.75 -5.76
C THR A 366 0.17 -13.87 -4.85
N GLN A 367 -1.15 -14.12 -4.80
CA GLN A 367 -1.73 -15.18 -3.98
C GLN A 367 -1.23 -16.59 -4.35
N HIS A 368 -0.64 -16.76 -5.54
CA HIS A 368 -0.04 -18.04 -5.95
C HIS A 368 1.37 -18.24 -5.39
N TYR A 369 2.04 -17.17 -4.95
CA TYR A 369 3.44 -17.17 -4.53
C TYR A 369 3.62 -16.81 -3.06
N THR A 370 2.71 -16.01 -2.51
CA THR A 370 2.61 -15.69 -1.08
C THR A 370 1.15 -15.88 -0.65
N PRO A 371 0.69 -17.14 -0.54
CA PRO A 371 -0.71 -17.42 -0.26
C PRO A 371 -1.09 -16.94 1.15
N PRO A 372 -2.11 -16.09 1.29
CA PRO A 372 -2.59 -15.71 2.61
C PRO A 372 -3.34 -16.87 3.29
N THR A 373 -3.13 -17.03 4.58
CA THR A 373 -3.74 -18.07 5.42
C THR A 373 -5.06 -17.57 6.00
N TYR A 374 -6.16 -18.22 5.62
CA TYR A 374 -7.47 -17.94 6.20
C TYR A 374 -7.60 -18.58 7.59
N LEU A 375 -7.88 -17.75 8.60
CA LEU A 375 -8.02 -18.19 9.98
C LEU A 375 -9.42 -18.71 10.33
N GLY A 376 -10.40 -18.51 9.45
CA GLY A 376 -11.80 -18.83 9.71
C GLY A 376 -12.64 -17.57 9.85
N ASP A 377 -13.95 -17.77 9.93
CA ASP A 377 -14.82 -16.74 10.45
C ASP A 377 -14.68 -16.85 11.96
N LEU A 378 -13.83 -15.98 12.52
CA LEU A 378 -13.52 -16.00 13.93
C LEU A 378 -14.71 -15.50 14.77
N PHE A 379 -15.83 -15.04 14.18
CA PHE A 379 -16.93 -14.40 14.91
C PHE A 379 -18.33 -14.83 14.44
N GLU A 380 -18.46 -15.76 13.49
CA GLU A 380 -19.76 -16.35 13.12
C GLU A 380 -20.31 -17.22 14.26
N GLY A 381 -21.44 -16.82 14.83
CA GLY A 381 -22.24 -17.65 15.73
C GLY A 381 -21.70 -17.84 17.15
N CYS A 382 -20.65 -17.13 17.56
CA CYS A 382 -20.29 -17.07 18.97
C CYS A 382 -21.19 -16.09 19.72
N GLY A 383 -21.57 -16.49 20.94
CA GLY A 383 -22.10 -15.57 21.95
C GLY A 383 -21.07 -14.47 22.25
N SER A 384 -21.54 -13.38 22.81
CA SER A 384 -20.77 -12.16 23.09
C SER A 384 -19.83 -12.28 24.30
N SER A 385 -19.80 -13.42 24.99
CA SER A 385 -18.94 -13.62 26.15
C SER A 385 -17.51 -13.99 25.74
N ILE A 386 -16.51 -13.54 26.51
CA ILE A 386 -15.10 -13.91 26.29
C ILE A 386 -14.91 -15.44 26.33
N GLU A 387 -15.71 -16.13 27.15
CA GLU A 387 -15.68 -17.58 27.30
C GLU A 387 -16.11 -18.32 26.01
N ASP A 388 -17.07 -17.77 25.26
CA ASP A 388 -17.52 -18.33 23.98
C ASP A 388 -16.46 -18.19 22.88
N MET A 389 -15.64 -17.14 22.96
CA MET A 389 -14.62 -16.77 21.96
C MET A 389 -13.26 -17.45 22.19
N GLU A 390 -13.01 -17.90 23.42
CA GLU A 390 -11.75 -18.52 23.86
C GLU A 390 -11.28 -19.69 22.96
N PRO A 391 -12.16 -20.61 22.49
CA PRO A 391 -11.73 -21.71 21.60
C PRO A 391 -11.20 -21.23 20.25
N GLN A 392 -11.84 -20.21 19.65
CA GLN A 392 -11.46 -19.66 18.35
C GLN A 392 -10.17 -18.84 18.46
N LEU A 393 -10.01 -18.07 19.55
CA LEU A 393 -8.78 -17.38 19.87
C LEU A 393 -7.61 -18.36 20.10
N ASN A 394 -7.85 -19.47 20.79
CA ASN A 394 -6.86 -20.53 20.98
C ASN A 394 -6.50 -21.22 19.67
N LEU A 395 -7.46 -21.46 18.78
CA LEU A 395 -7.20 -22.00 17.45
C LEU A 395 -6.36 -21.03 16.61
N MET A 396 -6.69 -19.73 16.63
CA MET A 396 -5.89 -18.72 15.97
C MET A 396 -4.47 -18.71 16.53
N LYS A 397 -4.31 -18.66 17.85
CA LYS A 397 -3.00 -18.67 18.52
C LYS A 397 -2.20 -19.90 18.12
N LYS A 398 -2.81 -21.09 18.15
CA LYS A 398 -2.19 -22.34 17.70
C LYS A 398 -1.67 -22.24 16.27
N ARG A 399 -2.47 -21.70 15.33
CA ARG A 399 -2.04 -21.52 13.93
C ARG A 399 -0.90 -20.52 13.77
N LEU A 400 -0.91 -19.45 14.57
CA LEU A 400 0.18 -18.47 14.59
C LEU A 400 1.46 -19.09 15.16
N ASP A 401 1.35 -19.89 16.22
CA ASP A 401 2.47 -20.61 16.84
C ASP A 401 3.06 -21.66 15.88
N GLU A 402 2.21 -22.44 15.19
CA GLU A 402 2.62 -23.41 14.16
C GLU A 402 3.38 -22.76 12.99
N ALA A 403 3.03 -21.51 12.66
CA ALA A 403 3.67 -20.72 11.62
C ALA A 403 4.91 -19.93 12.12
N ASN A 404 5.34 -20.12 13.38
CA ASN A 404 6.44 -19.41 14.02
C ASN A 404 6.29 -17.88 13.94
N VAL A 405 5.07 -17.37 14.09
CA VAL A 405 4.77 -15.93 14.03
C VAL A 405 5.40 -15.21 15.24
N PRO A 406 5.92 -13.98 15.05
CA PRO A 406 6.44 -13.20 16.16
C PRO A 406 5.41 -12.94 17.26
N CYS A 407 5.87 -12.88 18.51
CA CYS A 407 4.99 -12.74 19.67
C CYS A 407 4.52 -11.30 19.93
N ARG A 408 5.14 -10.29 19.30
CA ARG A 408 4.82 -8.87 19.49
C ARG A 408 3.71 -8.44 18.52
N TRP A 409 2.58 -8.00 19.06
CA TRP A 409 1.41 -7.58 18.26
C TRP A 409 1.34 -6.07 18.20
N TRP A 410 1.37 -5.49 17.01
CA TRP A 410 1.26 -4.05 16.83
C TRP A 410 0.04 -3.71 15.99
N PHE A 411 -0.74 -2.72 16.44
CA PHE A 411 -1.86 -2.19 15.67
C PHE A 411 -1.39 -1.10 14.71
N LEU A 412 -1.68 -1.22 13.42
CA LEU A 412 -1.40 -0.16 12.45
C LEU A 412 -2.52 0.88 12.47
N ASP A 413 -2.21 2.09 12.95
CA ASP A 413 -3.12 3.23 12.80
C ASP A 413 -2.95 3.87 11.41
N CYS A 414 -4.06 3.96 10.69
CA CYS A 414 -4.15 4.54 9.35
C CYS A 414 -4.57 6.02 9.39
N GLY A 415 -4.63 6.65 10.57
CA GLY A 415 -5.14 8.01 10.76
C GLY A 415 -6.67 8.06 10.64
N HIS A 416 -7.35 7.01 11.10
CA HIS A 416 -8.81 6.86 10.94
C HIS A 416 -9.60 7.25 12.19
N LYS A 417 -8.97 7.90 13.16
CA LYS A 417 -9.59 8.32 14.43
C LYS A 417 -10.96 8.98 14.24
N PHE A 418 -11.09 9.90 13.28
CA PHE A 418 -12.36 10.57 12.98
C PHE A 418 -13.47 9.62 12.48
N LEU A 419 -13.13 8.55 11.76
CA LEU A 419 -14.08 7.52 11.34
C LEU A 419 -14.51 6.65 12.53
N TYR A 420 -13.60 6.40 13.47
CA TYR A 420 -13.91 5.66 14.70
C TYR A 420 -14.83 6.47 15.61
N SER A 421 -14.52 7.76 15.84
CA SER A 421 -15.34 8.68 16.65
C SER A 421 -16.73 8.91 16.05
N ALA A 422 -16.85 9.05 14.72
CA ALA A 422 -18.14 9.16 14.07
C ALA A 422 -19.00 7.88 14.22
N SER A 423 -18.37 6.71 14.42
CA SER A 423 -19.10 5.48 14.73
C SER A 423 -19.62 5.52 16.16
N ARG A 424 -18.84 6.07 17.09
CA ARG A 424 -19.18 6.21 18.51
C ARG A 424 -20.43 7.08 18.73
N SER A 425 -20.50 8.27 18.13
CA SER A 425 -21.66 9.16 18.30
C SER A 425 -22.98 8.44 17.96
N ARG A 426 -23.00 7.65 16.88
CA ARG A 426 -24.18 6.88 16.50
C ARG A 426 -24.45 5.64 17.35
N VAL A 427 -23.40 4.98 17.85
CA VAL A 427 -23.56 3.88 18.83
C VAL A 427 -24.26 4.40 20.09
N SER A 428 -23.90 5.61 20.55
CA SER A 428 -24.59 6.29 21.64
C SER A 428 -26.04 6.63 21.29
N ASP A 429 -26.31 7.18 20.10
CA ASP A 429 -27.69 7.51 19.66
C ASP A 429 -28.61 6.26 19.53
N LEU A 430 -28.04 5.10 19.16
CA LEU A 430 -28.79 3.84 19.00
C LEU A 430 -28.98 3.09 20.33
N GLN A 431 -28.08 3.26 21.30
CA GLN A 431 -28.23 2.68 22.64
C GLN A 431 -29.48 3.22 23.37
N ASP A 432 -29.89 4.46 23.07
CA ASP A 432 -31.13 5.05 23.57
C ASP A 432 -32.40 4.38 22.98
N LEU A 433 -32.26 3.56 21.93
CA LEU A 433 -33.38 2.95 21.19
C LEU A 433 -33.42 1.42 21.22
N GLN A 434 -32.29 0.71 21.41
CA GLN A 434 -32.24 -0.74 21.69
C GLN A 434 -30.80 -1.20 21.99
N GLY A 435 -30.58 -1.82 23.15
CA GLY A 435 -29.30 -2.39 23.57
C GLY A 435 -28.95 -3.66 22.77
N SER A 436 -28.13 -3.52 21.73
CA SER A 436 -27.50 -4.64 21.03
C SER A 436 -26.05 -4.79 21.50
N GLU A 437 -25.66 -6.01 21.92
CA GLU A 437 -24.33 -6.34 22.47
C GLU A 437 -23.17 -6.02 21.49
N GLY A 438 -23.42 -6.09 20.17
CA GLY A 438 -22.43 -5.69 19.15
C GLY A 438 -22.07 -4.20 19.19
N SER A 439 -22.98 -3.36 19.70
CA SER A 439 -22.78 -1.91 19.89
C SER A 439 -21.81 -1.63 21.05
N GLN A 440 -21.89 -2.43 22.12
CA GLN A 440 -21.06 -2.29 23.31
C GLN A 440 -19.59 -2.68 23.03
N ALA A 441 -19.35 -3.80 22.34
CA ALA A 441 -18.00 -4.24 21.98
C ALA A 441 -17.27 -3.22 21.07
N ALA A 442 -18.00 -2.58 20.15
CA ALA A 442 -17.47 -1.51 19.31
C ALA A 442 -17.09 -0.26 20.14
N LEU A 443 -17.91 0.10 21.12
CA LEU A 443 -17.62 1.23 22.03
C LEU A 443 -16.37 0.97 22.88
N GLU A 444 -16.21 -0.26 23.38
CA GLU A 444 -15.03 -0.66 24.15
C GLU A 444 -13.75 -0.68 23.29
N ALA A 445 -13.84 -1.11 22.02
CA ALA A 445 -12.72 -1.01 21.09
C ALA A 445 -12.29 0.44 20.86
N VAL A 446 -13.24 1.38 20.70
CA VAL A 446 -12.95 2.82 20.61
C VAL A 446 -12.30 3.34 21.88
N LYS A 447 -12.83 2.97 23.06
CA LYS A 447 -12.24 3.36 24.35
C LYS A 447 -10.82 2.83 24.53
N TRP A 448 -10.56 1.58 24.15
CA TRP A 448 -9.21 0.99 24.13
C TRP A 448 -8.27 1.82 23.26
N TYR A 449 -8.73 2.16 22.04
CA TYR A 449 -7.95 2.95 21.09
C TYR A 449 -7.63 4.34 21.65
N GLU A 450 -8.62 5.09 22.14
CA GLU A 450 -8.43 6.43 22.70
C GLU A 450 -7.47 6.43 23.89
N THR A 451 -7.58 5.43 24.77
CA THR A 451 -6.71 5.29 25.95
C THR A 451 -5.26 5.05 25.52
N ARG A 452 -5.03 4.09 24.61
CA ARG A 452 -3.68 3.74 24.14
C ARG A 452 -3.06 4.82 23.26
N TYR A 453 -3.88 5.47 22.42
CA TYR A 453 -3.42 6.57 21.56
C TYR A 453 -2.93 7.78 22.36
N SER A 454 -3.45 7.95 23.57
CA SER A 454 -3.05 9.05 24.48
C SER A 454 -1.83 8.71 25.35
N ASP A 455 -1.34 7.47 25.32
CA ASP A 455 -0.17 7.03 26.07
C ASP A 455 1.07 6.96 25.15
N PRO A 456 2.05 7.87 25.29
CA PRO A 456 3.27 7.86 24.47
C PRO A 456 4.03 6.53 24.53
N ASN A 457 3.96 5.80 25.65
CA ASN A 457 4.61 4.49 25.77
C ASN A 457 3.94 3.41 24.93
N CYS A 458 2.71 3.63 24.48
CA CYS A 458 2.01 2.72 23.59
C CYS A 458 2.18 3.11 22.12
N MET A 459 2.76 4.27 21.81
CA MET A 459 2.90 4.77 20.45
C MET A 459 4.29 4.47 19.88
N LEU A 460 4.34 4.25 18.57
CA LEU A 460 5.58 4.17 17.80
C LEU A 460 5.31 4.75 16.41
N SER A 461 6.18 5.62 15.91
CA SER A 461 6.03 6.19 14.57
C SER A 461 6.95 5.52 13.55
N LEU A 462 6.51 5.39 12.30
CA LEU A 462 7.40 5.01 11.19
C LEU A 462 8.49 6.04 10.89
N CYS A 463 8.33 7.27 11.42
CA CYS A 463 9.31 8.34 11.33
C CYS A 463 10.40 8.28 12.41
N GLU A 464 10.32 7.33 13.34
CA GLU A 464 11.38 7.06 14.30
C GLU A 464 12.70 6.69 13.59
N SER A 465 13.82 6.87 14.30
CA SER A 465 15.13 6.51 13.80
C SER A 465 15.21 5.01 13.46
N GLU A 466 16.05 4.66 12.48
CA GLU A 466 16.34 3.26 12.14
C GLU A 466 16.82 2.45 13.34
N GLU A 467 17.57 3.06 14.26
CA GLU A 467 18.02 2.41 15.50
C GLU A 467 16.85 2.13 16.45
N THR A 468 16.01 3.14 16.72
CA THR A 468 14.82 3.01 17.57
C THR A 468 13.88 1.93 17.05
N LEU A 469 13.57 1.96 15.75
CA LEU A 469 12.70 0.97 15.12
C LEU A 469 13.32 -0.43 15.17
N ARG A 470 14.63 -0.56 14.92
CA ARG A 470 15.32 -1.86 14.93
C ARG A 470 15.32 -2.50 16.31
N GLU A 471 15.52 -1.72 17.37
CA GLU A 471 15.41 -2.23 18.74
C GLU A 471 13.97 -2.65 19.05
N ALA A 472 12.98 -1.84 18.67
CA ALA A 472 11.57 -2.15 18.90
C ALA A 472 11.10 -3.44 18.18
N ILE A 473 11.62 -3.70 16.98
CA ILE A 473 11.25 -4.88 16.16
C ILE A 473 12.21 -6.07 16.31
N ARG A 474 13.13 -6.04 17.28
CA ARG A 474 14.19 -7.06 17.42
C ARG A 474 13.65 -8.49 17.54
N GLU A 475 12.49 -8.66 18.16
CA GLU A 475 11.83 -9.97 18.35
C GLU A 475 10.89 -10.35 17.19
N GLY A 476 10.81 -9.50 16.16
CA GLY A 476 9.82 -9.58 15.09
C GLY A 476 8.45 -9.03 15.50
N VAL A 477 7.59 -8.79 14.52
CA VAL A 477 6.26 -8.16 14.71
C VAL A 477 5.18 -8.89 13.91
N LEU A 478 4.02 -9.09 14.56
CA LEU A 478 2.74 -9.32 13.90
C LEU A 478 2.00 -7.98 13.79
N LEU A 479 1.88 -7.46 12.57
CA LEU A 479 1.18 -6.21 12.31
C LEU A 479 -0.31 -6.46 12.06
N VAL A 480 -1.15 -5.98 12.98
CA VAL A 480 -2.60 -6.00 12.88
C VAL A 480 -3.05 -4.81 12.04
N VAL A 481 -3.58 -5.10 10.85
CA VAL A 481 -4.05 -4.11 9.89
C VAL A 481 -5.57 -3.99 9.97
N PRO A 482 -6.12 -2.81 10.28
CA PRO A 482 -7.56 -2.60 10.38
C PRO A 482 -8.26 -2.75 9.04
N GLN A 483 -9.58 -2.82 9.08
CA GLN A 483 -10.37 -2.55 7.90
C GLN A 483 -10.60 -1.04 7.76
N GLU A 484 -10.91 -0.59 6.54
CA GLU A 484 -11.17 0.81 6.20
C GLU A 484 -12.20 1.46 7.14
N GLY A 485 -11.75 2.37 8.01
CA GLY A 485 -12.57 3.08 8.99
C GLY A 485 -13.24 2.22 10.06
N ILE A 486 -12.75 0.99 10.30
CA ILE A 486 -13.27 0.07 11.33
C ILE A 486 -12.10 -0.47 12.16
N LEU A 487 -12.22 -0.35 13.49
CA LEU A 487 -11.26 -0.94 14.41
C LEU A 487 -11.39 -2.48 14.43
N PRO A 488 -10.27 -3.22 14.56
CA PRO A 488 -10.30 -4.64 14.83
C PRO A 488 -11.14 -4.96 16.09
N PRO A 489 -11.65 -6.19 16.22
CA PRO A 489 -12.34 -6.62 17.42
C PRO A 489 -11.50 -6.40 18.69
N LEU A 490 -12.16 -6.04 19.80
CA LEU A 490 -11.49 -5.65 21.04
C LEU A 490 -10.47 -6.68 21.54
N HIS A 491 -10.78 -7.97 21.50
CA HIS A 491 -9.87 -9.02 21.97
C HIS A 491 -8.60 -9.16 21.10
N ILE A 492 -8.64 -8.75 19.83
CA ILE A 492 -7.43 -8.62 18.99
C ILE A 492 -6.63 -7.39 19.42
N LEU A 493 -7.32 -6.25 19.62
CA LEU A 493 -6.68 -5.01 20.09
C LEU A 493 -6.01 -5.17 21.44
N GLN A 494 -6.64 -5.87 22.39
CA GLN A 494 -6.08 -6.14 23.72
C GLN A 494 -4.77 -6.93 23.70
N ARG A 495 -4.49 -7.68 22.62
CA ARG A 495 -3.20 -8.34 22.42
C ARG A 495 -2.13 -7.38 21.92
N CYS A 496 -2.52 -6.26 21.31
CA CYS A 496 -1.59 -5.28 20.77
C CYS A 496 -0.86 -4.53 21.88
N GLU A 497 0.47 -4.52 21.79
CA GLU A 497 1.37 -3.84 22.72
C GLU A 497 1.60 -2.38 22.33
N LYS A 498 1.62 -2.12 21.02
CA LYS A 498 1.89 -0.80 20.45
C LYS A 498 0.88 -0.44 19.38
N ILE A 499 0.69 0.86 19.18
CA ILE A 499 0.06 1.47 18.02
C ILE A 499 1.18 2.05 17.15
N LEU A 500 1.31 1.54 15.93
CA LEU A 500 2.23 2.01 14.91
C LEU A 500 1.53 3.07 14.06
N THR A 501 2.05 4.29 14.03
CA THR A 501 1.52 5.39 13.21
C THR A 501 2.42 5.68 12.01
N VAL A 502 1.81 6.15 10.91
CA VAL A 502 2.57 6.58 9.73
C VAL A 502 3.33 7.87 9.98
N LEU A 503 2.68 8.86 10.60
CA LEU A 503 3.29 10.13 11.01
C LEU A 503 3.31 10.23 12.55
N PRO A 504 4.23 11.00 13.16
CA PRO A 504 4.21 11.23 14.60
C PRO A 504 2.92 11.93 15.05
N HIS A 505 2.58 11.80 16.33
CA HIS A 505 1.32 12.31 16.88
C HIS A 505 1.16 13.83 16.64
N ASP A 506 2.24 14.61 16.74
CA ASP A 506 2.22 16.07 16.54
C ASP A 506 1.89 16.49 15.10
N PHE A 507 1.98 15.57 14.15
CA PHE A 507 1.64 15.79 12.73
C PHE A 507 0.25 15.25 12.38
N THR A 508 -0.48 14.68 13.35
CA THR A 508 -1.85 14.23 13.15
C THR A 508 -2.82 15.35 13.53
N ASP A 509 -3.19 16.17 12.55
CA ASP A 509 -4.22 17.21 12.72
C ASP A 509 -5.56 16.60 13.17
N THR A 510 -6.37 17.39 13.87
CA THR A 510 -7.75 17.02 14.23
C THR A 510 -8.64 16.75 13.00
N VAL A 511 -8.24 17.21 11.81
CA VAL A 511 -8.93 17.01 10.52
C VAL A 511 -8.01 16.32 9.49
N SER A 512 -7.29 15.27 9.87
CA SER A 512 -6.56 14.42 8.92
C SER A 512 -7.50 13.61 8.03
N ALA A 513 -7.22 13.52 6.73
CA ALA A 513 -8.00 12.68 5.80
C ALA A 513 -7.82 11.16 6.04
N GLY A 514 -6.81 10.78 6.83
CA GLY A 514 -6.34 9.40 6.98
C GLY A 514 -5.83 8.80 5.66
N LEU A 515 -5.00 7.76 5.73
CA LEU A 515 -4.54 7.04 4.54
C LEU A 515 -5.49 5.91 4.17
N PRO A 516 -5.65 5.54 2.88
CA PRO A 516 -6.26 4.26 2.54
C PRO A 516 -5.49 3.12 3.23
N VAL A 517 -6.18 2.13 3.79
CA VAL A 517 -5.54 1.06 4.59
C VAL A 517 -4.42 0.37 3.82
N ALA A 518 -4.66 0.03 2.54
CA ALA A 518 -3.66 -0.65 1.71
C ALA A 518 -2.41 0.22 1.43
N VAL A 519 -2.56 1.55 1.44
CA VAL A 519 -1.44 2.49 1.28
C VAL A 519 -0.65 2.59 2.58
N ALA A 520 -1.33 2.78 3.72
CA ALA A 520 -0.69 2.80 5.04
C ALA A 520 0.07 1.49 5.32
N ALA A 521 -0.56 0.35 5.04
CA ALA A 521 0.09 -0.96 5.15
C ALA A 521 1.29 -1.08 4.22
N GLY A 522 1.21 -0.62 2.97
CA GLY A 522 2.34 -0.61 2.06
C GLY A 522 3.53 0.21 2.56
N ILE A 523 3.27 1.40 3.11
CA ILE A 523 4.29 2.26 3.75
C ILE A 523 4.92 1.55 4.94
N ALA A 524 4.10 1.01 5.86
CA ALA A 524 4.57 0.30 7.05
C ALA A 524 5.42 -0.91 6.69
N LEU A 525 4.94 -1.77 5.79
CA LEU A 525 5.66 -2.97 5.38
C LEU A 525 6.99 -2.63 4.69
N GLN A 526 7.00 -1.62 3.82
CA GLN A 526 8.24 -1.19 3.16
C GLN A 526 9.25 -0.66 4.19
N ARG A 527 8.82 0.24 5.09
CA ARG A 527 9.70 0.89 6.06
C ARG A 527 10.24 -0.11 7.08
N LEU A 528 9.39 -0.96 7.65
CA LEU A 528 9.80 -1.98 8.61
C LEU A 528 10.75 -2.99 7.96
N SER A 529 10.44 -3.46 6.74
CA SER A 529 11.32 -4.39 6.01
C SER A 529 12.72 -3.80 5.77
N ALA A 530 12.80 -2.53 5.36
CA ALA A 530 14.07 -1.84 5.17
C ALA A 530 14.88 -1.71 6.48
N VAL A 531 14.21 -1.42 7.60
CA VAL A 531 14.86 -1.31 8.93
C VAL A 531 15.32 -2.67 9.45
N MET A 532 14.51 -3.72 9.25
CA MET A 532 14.81 -5.09 9.69
C MET A 532 15.99 -5.69 8.92
N HIS A 533 16.16 -5.30 7.66
CA HIS A 533 17.10 -5.94 6.73
C HIS A 533 18.04 -4.95 6.03
N PRO A 534 18.88 -4.21 6.78
CA PRO A 534 19.78 -3.21 6.21
C PRO A 534 20.82 -3.81 5.26
N ASN A 535 21.18 -5.08 5.41
CA ASN A 535 22.10 -5.74 4.47
C ASN A 535 21.41 -6.04 3.12
N ILE A 536 20.11 -6.33 3.13
CA ILE A 536 19.37 -6.57 1.88
C ILE A 536 19.21 -5.27 1.12
N THR A 537 18.96 -4.16 1.80
CA THR A 537 18.90 -2.86 1.13
C THR A 537 20.21 -2.55 0.42
N THR A 538 21.33 -3.17 0.85
CA THR A 538 22.65 -2.96 0.25
C THR A 538 22.99 -3.77 -1.01
N LEU A 539 22.18 -4.75 -1.35
CA LEU A 539 22.27 -5.53 -2.59
C LEU A 539 21.67 -4.74 -3.76
#